data_AF-A0A1H2N678-F1
#
_entry.id   AF-A0A1H2N678-F1
#
_cell.length_a   1.000
_cell.length_b   1.000
_cell.length_c   1.000
_cell.angle_alpha   90.00
_cell.angle_beta   90.00
_cell.angle_gamma   90.00
#
_symmetry.space_group_name_H-M   'P 1'
#
loop_
_entity.id
_entity.type
_entity.pdbx_description
1 polymer ?
#
loop_
_entity_poly.entity_id
_entity_poly.type
_entity_poly.pdbx_seq_one_letter_code
_entity_poly.pdbx_strand_id
1 'polypeptide(L)'
;MDAASESSEAAHGARRPGRPYDHSGDPAILAVTLDLLAERGYDQVTLDLVALRTGRAKTTLYRRWPTKADLVVAAVEAVGTPPEARELPDTGTVRSDLLAVVDSPWLGGPDRRMVLFDGLVTAAQVSPRVADAVRTTVTTPYVGVYEALLDRALARGQVSPGRAEAVPLVAQVIPAMASRGLAEGPVGRSYFVDVVDLVVLPALGIVG
;
A
#
# COMPACT_ATOMS: atom_id res chain seq x y z
N MET A 1 -54.44 38.80 40.79
CA MET A 1 -54.36 38.64 39.33
C MET A 1 -53.42 39.70 38.83
N ASP A 2 -52.13 39.37 38.76
CA ASP A 2 -51.18 39.85 37.76
C ASP A 2 -49.94 38.97 37.81
N ALA A 3 -49.37 38.72 36.63
CA ALA A 3 -48.35 37.74 36.34
C ALA A 3 -46.92 38.27 36.57
N ALA A 4 -45.98 37.33 36.63
CA ALA A 4 -44.66 37.35 35.97
C ALA A 4 -43.47 36.93 36.86
N SER A 5 -42.53 36.31 36.15
CA SER A 5 -41.12 36.08 36.46
C SER A 5 -40.75 34.98 37.44
N GLU A 6 -39.80 34.09 37.16
CA GLU A 6 -39.08 33.67 35.96
C GLU A 6 -38.16 32.57 36.49
N SER A 7 -38.26 31.36 35.97
CA SER A 7 -37.36 30.27 36.32
C SER A 7 -36.03 30.46 35.59
N SER A 8 -35.02 31.00 36.26
CA SER A 8 -33.64 31.09 35.75
C SER A 8 -32.86 29.82 36.07
N GLU A 9 -32.83 28.92 35.09
CA GLU A 9 -31.64 28.29 34.51
C GLU A 9 -30.28 28.46 35.22
N ALA A 10 -29.61 27.33 35.48
CA ALA A 10 -28.16 27.21 35.35
C ALA A 10 -27.79 25.74 35.06
N ALA A 11 -28.02 25.35 33.81
CA ALA A 11 -27.52 24.09 33.26
C ALA A 11 -25.99 24.09 33.24
N HIS A 12 -25.39 23.13 33.92
CA HIS A 12 -23.95 22.89 33.93
C HIS A 12 -23.49 22.50 32.52
N GLY A 13 -22.64 23.34 31.91
CA GLY A 13 -22.19 23.20 30.54
C GLY A 13 -21.45 21.89 30.29
N ALA A 14 -22.15 20.92 29.69
CA ALA A 14 -21.55 19.76 29.08
C ALA A 14 -20.69 20.22 27.89
N ARG A 15 -19.37 20.12 28.02
CA ARG A 15 -18.42 20.32 26.92
C ARG A 15 -18.83 19.39 25.77
N ARG A 16 -19.26 19.98 24.65
CA ARG A 16 -19.59 19.26 23.42
C ARG A 16 -18.39 18.39 23.03
N PRO A 17 -18.55 17.07 22.80
CA PRO A 17 -17.51 16.26 22.20
C PRO A 17 -17.12 16.91 20.87
N GLY A 18 -15.82 17.18 20.69
CA GLY A 18 -15.31 17.74 19.44
C GLY A 18 -15.79 16.87 18.27
N ARG A 19 -16.28 17.53 17.22
CA ARG A 19 -16.65 16.92 15.93
C ARG A 19 -15.66 15.80 15.59
N PRO A 20 -16.11 14.60 15.18
CA PRO A 20 -15.21 13.53 14.74
C PRO A 20 -14.14 14.10 13.81
N TYR A 21 -12.88 13.96 14.20
CA TYR A 21 -11.78 14.66 13.60
C TYR A 21 -11.64 14.21 12.14
N ASP A 22 -11.63 15.18 11.23
CA ASP A 22 -11.64 14.95 9.80
C ASP A 22 -10.27 14.43 9.32
N HIS A 23 -10.26 13.20 8.80
CA HIS A 23 -9.06 12.57 8.25
C HIS A 23 -8.58 13.23 6.93
N SER A 24 -9.32 14.18 6.35
CA SER A 24 -9.13 14.68 4.96
C SER A 24 -7.99 15.68 4.70
N GLY A 25 -7.34 16.26 5.72
CA GLY A 25 -6.25 17.25 5.53
C GLY A 25 -4.91 16.67 4.99
N ASP A 26 -4.87 15.37 4.76
CA ASP A 26 -3.67 14.53 4.70
C ASP A 26 -3.14 14.13 3.33
N PRO A 27 -3.94 13.95 2.26
CA PRO A 27 -3.47 13.24 1.06
C PRO A 27 -2.21 13.84 0.43
N ALA A 28 -2.07 15.17 0.40
CA ALA A 28 -0.88 15.83 -0.13
C ALA A 28 0.36 15.64 0.77
N ILE A 29 0.18 15.63 2.10
CA ILE A 29 1.27 15.40 3.05
C ILE A 29 1.74 13.96 2.96
N LEU A 30 0.80 13.02 2.91
CA LEU A 30 1.07 11.59 2.79
C LEU A 30 1.70 11.26 1.43
N ALA A 31 1.21 11.85 0.34
CA ALA A 31 1.82 11.70 -0.99
C ALA A 31 3.27 12.20 -1.02
N VAL A 32 3.55 13.40 -0.48
CA VAL A 32 4.92 13.91 -0.36
C VAL A 32 5.78 13.02 0.53
N THR A 33 5.21 12.43 1.58
CA THR A 33 5.93 11.48 2.44
C THR A 33 6.31 10.21 1.66
N LEU A 34 5.40 9.66 0.86
CA LEU A 34 5.68 8.52 -0.03
C LEU A 34 6.74 8.86 -1.08
N ASP A 35 6.66 10.04 -1.70
CA ASP A 35 7.66 10.50 -2.66
C ASP A 35 9.05 10.65 -2.01
N LEU A 36 9.13 11.19 -0.78
CA LEU A 36 10.40 11.29 -0.06
C LEU A 36 10.95 9.93 0.36
N LEU A 37 10.10 8.97 0.72
CA LEU A 37 10.50 7.58 0.98
C LEU A 37 11.10 6.93 -0.27
N ALA A 38 10.44 7.12 -1.41
CA ALA A 38 10.88 6.64 -2.71
C ALA A 38 12.20 7.30 -3.17
N GLU A 39 12.35 8.62 -2.98
CA GLU A 39 13.52 9.38 -3.43
C GLU A 39 14.76 9.20 -2.55
N ARG A 40 14.58 9.05 -1.23
CA ARG A 40 15.68 9.23 -0.26
C ARG A 40 15.76 8.15 0.82
N GLY A 41 14.82 7.22 0.85
CA GLY A 41 14.70 6.22 1.90
C GLY A 41 14.25 6.78 3.24
N TYR A 42 13.96 5.89 4.19
CA TYR A 42 13.35 6.23 5.49
C TYR A 42 14.19 7.16 6.36
N ASP A 43 15.52 7.05 6.32
CA ASP A 43 16.40 7.82 7.21
C ASP A 43 16.37 9.31 6.92
N GLN A 44 16.20 9.68 5.65
CA GLN A 44 16.20 11.07 5.20
C GLN A 44 14.82 11.75 5.28
N VAL A 45 13.76 10.98 5.57
CA VAL A 45 12.43 11.54 5.81
C VAL A 45 12.41 12.24 7.17
N THR A 46 11.96 13.49 7.22
CA THR A 46 11.70 14.21 8.47
C THR A 46 10.40 15.01 8.35
N LEU A 47 9.71 15.23 9.47
CA LEU A 47 8.52 16.07 9.49
C LEU A 47 8.82 17.49 8.98
N ASP A 48 10.01 18.00 9.28
CA ASP A 48 10.46 19.31 8.81
C ASP A 48 10.62 19.37 7.30
N LEU A 49 11.23 18.33 6.70
CA LEU A 49 11.37 18.23 5.24
C LEU A 49 10.00 18.11 4.55
N VAL A 50 9.09 17.34 5.15
CA VAL A 50 7.71 17.18 4.64
C VAL A 50 6.94 18.50 4.77
N ALA A 51 7.03 19.18 5.91
CA ALA A 51 6.42 20.50 6.13
C ALA A 51 6.93 21.52 5.08
N LEU A 52 8.25 21.54 4.85
CA LEU A 52 8.89 22.39 3.86
C LEU A 52 8.37 22.10 2.45
N ARG A 53 8.35 20.82 2.02
CA ARG A 53 7.96 20.43 0.66
C ARG A 53 6.46 20.56 0.40
N THR A 54 5.63 20.45 1.44
CA THR A 54 4.17 20.65 1.37
C THR A 54 3.73 22.10 1.58
N GLY A 55 4.65 22.98 2.02
CA GLY A 55 4.33 24.35 2.42
C GLY A 55 3.43 24.44 3.67
N ARG A 56 3.32 23.37 4.46
CA ARG A 56 2.45 23.31 5.64
C ARG A 56 3.23 23.68 6.90
N ALA A 57 2.54 24.28 7.87
CA ALA A 57 3.16 24.64 9.15
C ALA A 57 3.64 23.39 9.91
N LYS A 58 4.88 23.42 10.41
CA LYS A 58 5.45 22.34 11.25
C LYS A 58 4.54 21.98 12.42
N THR A 59 3.96 22.97 13.08
CA THR A 59 3.02 22.79 14.20
C THR A 59 1.78 21.97 13.83
N THR A 60 1.34 22.03 12.57
CA THR A 60 0.24 21.20 12.06
C THR A 60 0.66 19.74 11.90
N LEU A 61 1.86 19.48 11.36
CA LEU A 61 2.37 18.13 11.19
C LEU A 61 2.66 17.47 12.54
N TYR A 62 3.41 18.12 13.42
CA TYR A 62 3.76 17.58 14.74
C TYR A 62 2.55 17.34 15.65
N ARG A 63 1.47 18.12 15.50
CA ARG A 63 0.22 17.88 16.23
C ARG A 63 -0.51 16.62 15.76
N ARG A 64 -0.40 16.29 14.47
CA ARG A 64 -1.12 15.17 13.84
C ARG A 64 -0.31 13.87 13.86
N TRP A 65 0.98 13.96 13.57
CA TRP A 65 1.93 12.87 13.61
C TRP A 65 3.07 13.27 14.54
N PRO A 66 3.02 12.90 15.82
CA PRO A 66 4.04 13.28 16.79
C PRO A 66 5.44 12.77 16.41
N THR A 67 5.53 11.65 15.68
CA THR A 67 6.79 11.04 15.27
C THR A 67 6.88 10.80 13.77
N LYS A 68 8.12 10.62 13.26
CA LYS A 68 8.38 10.17 11.89
C LYS A 68 7.65 8.87 11.56
N ALA A 69 7.66 7.92 12.50
CA ALA A 69 7.01 6.63 12.32
C ALA A 69 5.48 6.79 12.16
N ASP A 70 4.85 7.68 12.94
CA ASP A 70 3.40 7.93 12.81
C ASP A 70 3.05 8.52 11.44
N LEU A 71 3.88 9.45 10.93
CA LEU A 71 3.69 10.05 9.60
C LEU A 71 3.88 9.00 8.49
N VAL A 72 4.93 8.18 8.58
CA VAL A 72 5.21 7.15 7.58
C VAL A 72 4.14 6.06 7.59
N VAL A 73 3.70 5.58 8.75
CA VAL A 73 2.61 4.61 8.85
C VAL A 73 1.34 5.15 8.19
N ALA A 74 0.94 6.38 8.51
CA ALA A 74 -0.22 7.00 7.87
C ALA A 74 -0.04 7.11 6.35
N ALA A 75 1.18 7.38 5.87
CA ALA A 75 1.46 7.46 4.45
C ALA A 75 1.33 6.09 3.76
N VAL A 76 1.82 5.02 4.39
CA VAL A 76 1.65 3.64 3.92
C VAL A 76 0.17 3.27 3.88
N GLU A 77 -0.57 3.56 4.94
CA GLU A 77 -2.02 3.29 5.02
C GLU A 77 -2.80 4.01 3.91
N ALA A 78 -2.35 5.20 3.51
CA ALA A 78 -2.94 5.97 2.42
C ALA A 78 -2.62 5.46 1.01
N VAL A 79 -1.68 4.51 0.85
CA VAL A 79 -1.49 3.80 -0.42
C VAL A 79 -2.80 3.10 -0.81
N GLY A 80 -3.47 2.49 0.17
CA GLY A 80 -4.70 1.75 -0.03
C GLY A 80 -4.49 0.42 -0.74
N THR A 81 -5.61 -0.23 -1.08
CA THR A 81 -5.63 -1.56 -1.70
C THR A 81 -5.46 -1.45 -3.22
N PRO A 82 -4.68 -2.34 -3.88
CA PRO A 82 -4.61 -2.41 -5.33
C PRO A 82 -6.02 -2.58 -5.95
N PRO A 83 -6.35 -1.89 -7.07
CA PRO A 83 -7.63 -2.03 -7.76
C PRO A 83 -7.97 -3.48 -8.10
N GLU A 84 -6.95 -4.28 -8.42
CA GLU A 84 -7.05 -5.66 -8.82
C GLU A 84 -7.56 -6.58 -7.69
N ALA A 85 -7.51 -6.12 -6.43
CA ALA A 85 -8.15 -6.81 -5.32
C ALA A 85 -9.68 -6.72 -5.35
N ARG A 86 -10.24 -5.74 -6.07
CA ARG A 86 -11.69 -5.61 -6.29
C ARG A 86 -12.14 -6.26 -7.58
N GLU A 87 -11.33 -6.12 -8.63
CA GLU A 87 -11.63 -6.64 -9.96
C GLU A 87 -10.38 -7.26 -10.57
N LEU A 88 -10.33 -8.59 -10.60
CA LEU A 88 -9.19 -9.32 -11.15
C LEU A 88 -9.13 -9.11 -12.68
N PRO A 89 -7.94 -8.88 -13.26
CA PRO A 89 -7.76 -8.94 -14.71
C PRO A 89 -8.28 -10.24 -15.29
N ASP A 90 -8.93 -10.25 -16.46
CA ASP A 90 -9.31 -11.47 -17.21
C ASP A 90 -9.10 -11.23 -18.71
N THR A 91 -7.82 -11.23 -19.09
CA THR A 91 -7.29 -10.87 -20.41
C THR A 91 -7.15 -12.08 -21.34
N GLY A 92 -7.51 -13.28 -20.88
CA GLY A 92 -7.58 -14.52 -21.67
C GLY A 92 -6.47 -15.53 -21.38
N THR A 93 -5.35 -15.13 -20.77
CA THR A 93 -4.29 -16.06 -20.33
C THR A 93 -3.81 -15.73 -18.93
N VAL A 94 -3.38 -16.74 -18.17
CA VAL A 94 -2.80 -16.55 -16.84
C VAL A 94 -1.61 -15.59 -16.89
N ARG A 95 -0.76 -15.75 -17.92
CA ARG A 95 0.39 -14.88 -18.14
C ARG A 95 0.00 -13.40 -18.26
N SER A 96 -0.96 -13.10 -19.13
CA SER A 96 -1.40 -11.73 -19.37
C SER A 96 -2.15 -11.15 -18.16
N ASP A 97 -2.84 -11.98 -17.39
CA ASP A 97 -3.50 -11.56 -16.14
C ASP A 97 -2.49 -11.18 -15.05
N LEU A 98 -1.46 -12.00 -14.85
CA LEU A 98 -0.37 -11.70 -13.92
C LEU A 98 0.37 -10.41 -14.31
N LEU A 99 0.67 -10.25 -15.60
CA LEU A 99 1.34 -9.04 -16.11
C LEU A 99 0.44 -7.81 -16.09
N ALA A 100 -0.89 -7.94 -16.17
CA ALA A 100 -1.80 -6.82 -16.01
C ALA A 100 -1.71 -6.19 -14.60
N VAL A 101 -1.47 -6.99 -13.55
CA VAL A 101 -1.21 -6.47 -12.19
C VAL A 101 0.12 -5.72 -12.14
N VAL A 102 1.16 -6.25 -12.79
CA VAL A 102 2.47 -5.59 -12.91
C VAL A 102 2.36 -4.28 -13.66
N ASP A 103 1.58 -4.26 -14.75
CA ASP A 103 1.43 -3.14 -15.70
C ASP A 103 0.35 -2.12 -15.30
N SER A 104 -0.31 -2.32 -14.14
CA SER A 104 -1.36 -1.45 -13.65
C SER A 104 -0.97 0.04 -13.74
N PRO A 105 -1.88 0.98 -14.04
CA PRO A 105 -1.58 2.42 -13.99
C PRO A 105 -1.66 3.00 -12.56
N TRP A 106 -2.10 2.20 -11.59
CA TRP A 106 -2.31 2.63 -10.20
C TRP A 106 -1.04 3.24 -9.58
N LEU A 107 -1.19 4.25 -8.72
CA LEU A 107 -0.05 4.99 -8.12
C LEU A 107 0.92 5.63 -9.13
N GLY A 108 0.49 5.88 -10.38
CA GLY A 108 1.31 6.53 -11.40
C GLY A 108 2.11 5.57 -12.28
N GLY A 109 1.73 4.29 -12.32
CA GLY A 109 2.29 3.29 -13.22
C GLY A 109 3.36 2.39 -12.60
N PRO A 110 3.83 1.39 -13.37
CA PRO A 110 4.77 0.37 -12.89
C PRO A 110 6.06 0.98 -12.34
N ASP A 111 6.71 1.87 -13.07
CA ASP A 111 8.00 2.43 -12.67
C ASP A 111 7.92 3.17 -11.33
N ARG A 112 6.89 4.02 -11.14
CA ARG A 112 6.69 4.73 -9.88
C ARG A 112 6.35 3.78 -8.72
N ARG A 113 5.55 2.76 -8.96
CA ARG A 113 5.25 1.73 -7.94
C ARG A 113 6.49 0.97 -7.50
N MET A 114 7.37 0.63 -8.44
CA MET A 114 8.60 -0.11 -8.11
C MET A 114 9.51 0.71 -7.20
N VAL A 115 9.74 1.99 -7.52
CA VAL A 115 10.53 2.89 -6.65
C VAL A 115 9.84 3.07 -5.29
N LEU A 116 8.51 3.21 -5.26
CA LEU A 116 7.77 3.34 -4.01
C LEU A 116 7.92 2.10 -3.14
N PHE A 117 7.69 0.90 -3.68
CA PHE A 117 7.77 -0.34 -2.93
C PHE A 117 9.19 -0.62 -2.43
N ASP A 118 10.22 -0.29 -3.21
CA ASP A 118 11.61 -0.36 -2.77
C ASP A 118 11.86 0.53 -1.53
N GLY A 119 11.38 1.78 -1.58
CA GLY A 119 11.44 2.70 -0.44
C GLY A 119 10.67 2.20 0.80
N LEU A 120 9.51 1.55 0.59
CA LEU A 120 8.71 0.96 1.67
C LEU A 120 9.39 -0.25 2.32
N VAL A 121 10.02 -1.12 1.54
CA VAL A 121 10.73 -2.28 2.12
C VAL A 121 11.96 -1.80 2.89
N THR A 122 12.70 -0.81 2.37
CA THR A 122 13.79 -0.17 3.13
C THR A 122 13.29 0.39 4.45
N ALA A 123 12.13 1.07 4.45
CA ALA A 123 11.52 1.61 5.66
C ALA A 123 11.05 0.52 6.65
N ALA A 124 10.60 -0.63 6.14
CA ALA A 124 10.19 -1.76 6.96
C ALA A 124 11.38 -2.42 7.70
N GLN A 125 12.59 -2.40 7.13
CA GLN A 125 13.77 -2.98 7.77
C GLN A 125 14.21 -2.21 9.04
N VAL A 126 13.92 -0.92 9.08
CA VAL A 126 14.39 -0.01 10.15
C VAL A 126 13.34 0.30 11.21
N SER A 127 12.06 -0.02 10.97
CA SER A 127 10.97 0.23 11.92
C SER A 127 9.94 -0.90 11.92
N PRO A 128 9.77 -1.62 13.04
CA PRO A 128 8.75 -2.67 13.16
C PRO A 128 7.32 -2.17 12.92
N ARG A 129 7.01 -0.93 13.33
CA ARG A 129 5.68 -0.32 13.10
C ARG A 129 5.44 -0.06 11.61
N VAL A 130 6.46 0.38 10.87
CA VAL A 130 6.36 0.56 9.42
C VAL A 130 6.29 -0.79 8.72
N ALA A 131 7.07 -1.79 9.16
CA ALA A 131 6.99 -3.15 8.64
C ALA A 131 5.58 -3.74 8.77
N ASP A 132 4.91 -3.48 9.89
CA ASP A 132 3.53 -3.90 10.12
C ASP A 132 2.55 -3.24 9.13
N ALA A 133 2.67 -1.93 8.95
CA ALA A 133 1.84 -1.18 8.01
C ALA A 133 2.08 -1.62 6.54
N VAL A 134 3.34 -1.83 6.15
CA VAL A 134 3.69 -2.31 4.79
C VAL A 134 3.13 -3.71 4.56
N ARG A 135 3.31 -4.62 5.52
CA ARG A 135 2.79 -5.98 5.41
C ARG A 135 1.28 -6.00 5.23
N THR A 136 0.55 -5.25 6.06
CA THR A 136 -0.91 -5.24 6.08
C THR A 136 -1.54 -4.49 4.90
N THR A 137 -0.95 -3.36 4.50
CA THR A 137 -1.54 -2.47 3.47
C THR A 137 -1.05 -2.79 2.06
N VAL A 138 0.17 -3.31 1.92
CA VAL A 138 0.79 -3.53 0.60
C VAL A 138 0.99 -5.02 0.35
N THR A 139 1.80 -5.70 1.17
CA THR A 139 2.21 -7.09 0.88
C THR A 139 1.03 -8.05 0.83
N THR A 140 0.23 -8.11 1.90
CA THR A 140 -0.90 -9.07 1.99
C THR A 140 -1.93 -8.86 0.88
N PRO A 141 -2.39 -7.62 0.58
CA PRO A 141 -3.30 -7.40 -0.54
C PRO A 141 -2.75 -7.84 -1.89
N TYR A 142 -1.47 -7.60 -2.18
CA TYR A 142 -0.85 -8.05 -3.44
C TYR A 142 -0.75 -9.57 -3.52
N VAL A 143 -0.36 -10.24 -2.43
CA VAL A 143 -0.36 -11.71 -2.37
C VAL A 143 -1.76 -12.25 -2.65
N GLY A 144 -2.79 -11.67 -2.04
CA GLY A 144 -4.19 -12.07 -2.26
C GLY A 144 -4.65 -11.90 -3.72
N VAL A 145 -4.21 -10.84 -4.42
CA VAL A 145 -4.51 -10.67 -5.86
C VAL A 145 -3.89 -11.79 -6.68
N TYR A 146 -2.60 -12.09 -6.48
CA TYR A 146 -1.92 -13.15 -7.23
C TYR A 146 -2.48 -14.53 -6.89
N GLU A 147 -2.80 -14.78 -5.62
CA GLU A 147 -3.46 -16.01 -5.18
C GLU A 147 -4.80 -16.20 -5.89
N ALA A 148 -5.65 -15.17 -5.93
CA ALA A 148 -6.94 -15.25 -6.60
C ALA A 148 -6.82 -15.47 -8.13
N LEU A 149 -5.81 -14.88 -8.78
CA LEU A 149 -5.53 -15.14 -10.20
C LEU A 149 -5.12 -16.59 -10.45
N LEU A 150 -4.25 -17.14 -9.59
CA LEU A 150 -3.76 -18.51 -9.71
C LEU A 150 -4.81 -19.55 -9.31
N ASP A 151 -5.65 -19.25 -8.32
CA ASP A 151 -6.81 -20.07 -7.95
C ASP A 151 -7.80 -20.15 -9.11
N ARG A 152 -8.03 -19.04 -9.83
CA ARG A 152 -8.84 -19.05 -11.04
C ARG A 152 -8.22 -19.93 -12.12
N ALA A 153 -6.90 -19.91 -12.28
CA ALA A 153 -6.20 -20.79 -13.22
C ALA A 153 -6.35 -22.27 -12.83
N LEU A 154 -6.24 -22.57 -11.53
CA LEU A 154 -6.46 -23.91 -10.98
C LEU A 154 -7.91 -24.38 -11.24
N ALA A 155 -8.90 -23.54 -10.97
CA ALA A 155 -10.31 -23.83 -11.21
C ALA A 155 -10.63 -24.05 -12.70
N ARG A 156 -9.89 -23.39 -13.60
CA ARG A 156 -9.97 -23.57 -15.07
C ARG A 156 -9.20 -24.81 -15.56
N GLY A 157 -8.56 -25.58 -14.68
CA GLY A 157 -7.78 -26.76 -15.05
C GLY A 157 -6.48 -26.43 -15.79
N GLN A 158 -5.99 -25.20 -15.67
CA GLN A 158 -4.77 -24.74 -16.36
C GLN A 158 -3.49 -25.12 -15.59
N VAL A 159 -3.61 -25.36 -14.28
CA VAL A 159 -2.51 -25.82 -13.41
C VAL A 159 -2.36 -27.33 -13.54
N SER A 160 -1.12 -27.81 -13.65
CA SER A 160 -0.84 -29.25 -13.70
C SER A 160 -1.33 -29.95 -12.41
N PRO A 161 -1.98 -31.13 -12.48
CA PRO A 161 -2.60 -31.78 -11.32
C PRO A 161 -1.68 -31.99 -10.11
N GLY A 162 -0.40 -32.31 -10.35
CA GLY A 162 0.60 -32.50 -9.30
C GLY A 162 1.18 -31.22 -8.70
N ARG A 163 0.60 -30.04 -9.01
CA ARG A 163 1.13 -28.72 -8.63
C ARG A 163 0.10 -27.78 -8.01
N ALA A 164 -1.13 -28.25 -7.78
CA ALA A 164 -2.18 -27.47 -7.16
C ALA A 164 -1.78 -26.94 -5.76
N GLU A 165 -1.09 -27.76 -4.98
CA GLU A 165 -0.60 -27.41 -3.64
C GLU A 165 0.48 -26.30 -3.64
N ALA A 166 1.12 -26.05 -4.78
CA ALA A 166 2.12 -25.00 -4.91
C ALA A 166 1.52 -23.61 -5.10
N VAL A 167 0.22 -23.50 -5.43
CA VAL A 167 -0.44 -22.21 -5.76
C VAL A 167 -0.23 -21.13 -4.68
N PRO A 168 -0.50 -21.38 -3.38
CA PRO A 168 -0.31 -20.35 -2.34
C PRO A 168 1.15 -19.93 -2.16
N LEU A 169 2.10 -20.83 -2.42
CA LEU A 169 3.53 -20.51 -2.37
C LEU A 169 3.94 -19.68 -3.60
N VAL A 170 3.50 -20.07 -4.79
CA VAL A 170 3.83 -19.39 -6.04
C VAL A 170 3.21 -17.98 -6.11
N ALA A 171 2.03 -17.78 -5.52
CA ALA A 171 1.38 -16.46 -5.41
C ALA A 171 2.26 -15.41 -4.70
N GLN A 172 3.16 -15.84 -3.82
CA GLN A 172 4.06 -14.95 -3.08
C GLN A 172 5.29 -14.52 -3.89
N VAL A 173 5.60 -15.19 -5.00
CA VAL A 173 6.84 -14.98 -5.75
C VAL A 173 6.93 -13.56 -6.30
N ILE A 174 5.90 -13.07 -6.99
CA ILE A 174 5.95 -11.73 -7.60
C ILE A 174 6.04 -10.63 -6.52
N PRO A 175 5.19 -10.61 -5.47
CA PRO A 175 5.32 -9.64 -4.38
C PRO A 175 6.67 -9.71 -3.65
N ALA A 176 7.21 -10.90 -3.42
CA ALA A 176 8.51 -11.07 -2.78
C ALA A 176 9.64 -10.57 -3.67
N MET A 177 9.60 -10.86 -4.97
CA MET A 177 10.63 -10.43 -5.92
C MET A 177 10.62 -8.92 -6.18
N ALA A 178 9.51 -8.23 -5.92
CA ALA A 178 9.49 -6.76 -5.93
C ALA A 178 10.40 -6.14 -4.85
N SER A 179 10.74 -6.89 -3.78
CA SER A 179 11.70 -6.45 -2.76
C SER A 179 13.17 -6.64 -3.14
N ARG A 180 13.48 -7.24 -4.30
CA ARG A 180 14.87 -7.51 -4.72
C ARG A 180 15.63 -6.27 -5.18
N GLY A 181 14.93 -5.17 -5.48
CA GLY A 181 15.53 -3.90 -5.87
C GLY A 181 16.59 -3.38 -4.88
N LEU A 182 16.41 -3.73 -3.61
CA LEU A 182 17.28 -3.40 -2.49
C LEU A 182 18.73 -3.90 -2.61
N ALA A 183 18.94 -5.04 -3.29
CA ALA A 183 20.25 -5.68 -3.37
C ALA A 183 21.02 -5.32 -4.65
N GLU A 184 20.32 -5.09 -5.76
CA GLU A 184 20.93 -5.05 -7.11
C GLU A 184 20.47 -3.84 -7.96
N GLY A 185 19.62 -2.96 -7.44
CA GLY A 185 19.09 -1.79 -8.14
C GLY A 185 17.66 -1.99 -8.69
N PRO A 186 17.02 -0.92 -9.20
CA PRO A 186 15.62 -0.94 -9.58
C PRO A 186 15.33 -2.00 -10.65
N VAL A 187 14.34 -2.86 -10.37
CA VAL A 187 13.89 -3.89 -11.31
C VAL A 187 12.86 -3.31 -12.28
N GLY A 188 13.14 -3.39 -13.58
CA GLY A 188 12.21 -2.97 -14.62
C GLY A 188 11.14 -4.02 -14.92
N ARG A 189 10.16 -3.65 -15.74
CA ARG A 189 9.09 -4.56 -16.20
C ARG A 189 9.62 -5.89 -16.76
N SER A 190 10.72 -5.88 -17.51
CA SER A 190 11.32 -7.09 -18.10
C SER A 190 11.69 -8.15 -17.06
N TYR A 191 12.11 -7.72 -15.87
CA TYR A 191 12.39 -8.64 -14.76
C TYR A 191 11.13 -9.39 -14.31
N PHE A 192 9.99 -8.70 -14.20
CA PHE A 192 8.74 -9.36 -13.84
C PHE A 192 8.21 -10.27 -14.95
N VAL A 193 8.47 -9.94 -16.22
CA VAL A 193 8.21 -10.85 -17.34
C VAL A 193 9.02 -12.13 -17.15
N ASP A 194 10.32 -12.04 -16.86
CA ASP A 194 11.17 -13.21 -16.63
C ASP A 194 10.72 -14.00 -15.40
N VAL A 195 10.32 -13.34 -14.30
CA VAL A 195 9.76 -14.02 -13.12
C VAL A 195 8.48 -14.78 -13.48
N VAL A 196 7.58 -14.18 -14.26
CA VAL A 196 6.35 -14.85 -14.71
C VAL A 196 6.70 -16.05 -15.60
N ASP A 197 7.53 -15.85 -16.61
CA ASP A 197 7.78 -16.82 -17.68
C ASP A 197 8.71 -17.96 -17.26
N LEU A 198 9.69 -17.67 -16.40
CA LEU A 198 10.74 -18.63 -16.00
C LEU A 198 10.50 -19.25 -14.63
N VAL A 199 9.67 -18.62 -13.78
CA VAL A 199 9.43 -19.10 -12.41
C VAL A 199 7.96 -19.45 -12.20
N VAL A 200 7.05 -18.49 -12.33
CA VAL A 200 5.64 -18.68 -11.92
C VAL A 200 4.91 -19.70 -12.78
N LEU A 201 4.89 -19.52 -14.11
CA LEU A 201 4.18 -20.44 -15.01
C LEU A 201 4.84 -21.84 -15.00
N PRO A 202 6.18 -21.96 -15.09
CA PRO A 202 6.84 -23.26 -15.02
C PRO A 202 6.70 -23.94 -13.67
N ALA A 203 6.57 -23.21 -12.55
CA ALA A 203 6.34 -23.82 -11.23
C ALA A 203 4.95 -24.47 -11.10
N LEU A 204 3.96 -24.00 -11.88
CA LEU A 204 2.59 -24.53 -11.90
C LEU A 204 2.32 -25.47 -13.08
N GLY A 205 3.26 -25.59 -14.00
CA GLY A 205 3.11 -26.40 -15.21
C GLY A 205 2.04 -25.83 -16.13
N ILE A 206 1.91 -24.51 -16.15
CA ILE A 206 1.09 -23.77 -17.11
C ILE A 206 1.96 -23.54 -18.33
N VAL A 207 1.52 -24.03 -19.49
CA VAL A 207 2.18 -23.76 -20.77
C VAL A 207 1.53 -22.49 -21.34
N GLY A 208 2.37 -21.53 -21.74
CA GLY A 208 1.95 -20.20 -22.19
C GLY A 208 1.01 -20.19 -23.40
#